data_AF-A0A935Y1I3-F1
#
_entry.id   AF-A0A935Y1I3-F1
#
_cell.length_a   1.000
_cell.length_b   1.000
_cell.length_c   1.000
_cell.angle_alpha   90.00
_cell.angle_beta   90.00
_cell.angle_gamma   90.00
#
_symmetry.space_group_name_H-M   'P 1'
#
loop_
_entity.id
_entity.type
_entity.pdbx_description
1 polymer ?
#
loop_
_entity_poly.entity_id
_entity_poly.type
_entity_poly.pdbx_seq_one_letter_code
_entity_poly.pdbx_strand_id
1 'polypeptide(L)'
;MSKNIQWSALLLLSIMLSSCLPFSKLDKEMNSNKYSLEYVSDSQIRYNQGDIAVRLDSIIIPENLLKKETVGKTKVWVVIPLILINFWFFKGEYTPGYAMFNQNVNRVIEKTLYDEMTRAGHFKISDSSEYSLVIQVEKFEVRNCYYRGGMTLLAKFWTGGFSEDVPGEGNSGMKIKYTVLKNGQEVHSNIINSKNTVPDLMNEDFEISKPYLIFANNVAVASSQNLKLSLGKLIEDLNSYFDQLERK
;
A
#
# COMPACT_ATOMS: atom_id res chain seq x y z
N MET A 1 -17.72 -53.16 -14.85
CA MET A 1 -18.13 -51.76 -15.06
C MET A 1 -17.73 -50.79 -13.93
N SER A 2 -17.37 -51.23 -12.72
CA SER A 2 -17.06 -50.32 -11.59
C SER A 2 -15.70 -49.63 -11.65
N LYS A 3 -14.66 -50.27 -12.23
CA LYS A 3 -13.30 -49.69 -12.29
C LYS A 3 -13.24 -48.40 -13.13
N ASN A 4 -13.94 -48.35 -14.28
CA ASN A 4 -13.93 -47.17 -15.14
C ASN A 4 -14.60 -45.96 -14.47
N ILE A 5 -15.65 -46.18 -13.67
CA ILE A 5 -16.32 -45.11 -12.91
C ILE A 5 -15.42 -44.57 -11.81
N GLN A 6 -14.65 -45.43 -11.13
CA GLN A 6 -13.67 -45.02 -10.12
C GLN A 6 -12.53 -44.19 -10.72
N TRP A 7 -12.00 -44.59 -11.88
CA TRP A 7 -10.98 -43.82 -12.60
C TRP A 7 -11.50 -42.49 -13.12
N SER A 8 -12.72 -42.45 -13.66
CA SER A 8 -13.36 -41.21 -14.10
C SER A 8 -13.64 -40.26 -12.94
N ALA A 9 -14.07 -40.78 -11.78
CA ALA A 9 -14.29 -39.99 -10.57
C ALA A 9 -12.97 -39.47 -9.97
N LEU A 10 -11.90 -40.27 -9.96
CA LEU A 10 -10.56 -39.82 -9.54
C LEU A 10 -10.01 -38.74 -10.49
N LEU A 11 -10.22 -38.91 -11.80
CA LEU A 11 -9.79 -37.93 -12.80
C LEU A 11 -10.56 -36.61 -12.62
N LEU A 12 -11.88 -36.67 -12.42
CA LEU A 12 -12.69 -35.50 -12.12
C LEU A 12 -12.24 -34.83 -10.81
N LEU A 13 -11.95 -35.62 -9.77
CA LEU A 13 -11.46 -35.11 -8.49
C LEU A 13 -10.09 -34.44 -8.64
N SER A 14 -9.17 -35.03 -9.41
CA SER A 14 -7.85 -34.44 -9.70
C SER A 14 -7.94 -33.16 -10.53
N ILE A 15 -8.85 -33.08 -11.51
CA ILE A 15 -9.11 -31.87 -12.29
C ILE A 15 -9.71 -30.77 -11.40
N MET A 16 -10.67 -31.12 -10.53
CA MET A 16 -11.27 -30.21 -9.55
C MET A 16 -10.28 -29.74 -8.47
N LEU A 17 -9.30 -30.57 -8.10
CA LEU A 17 -8.25 -30.19 -7.15
C LEU A 17 -7.15 -29.33 -7.82
N SER A 18 -6.91 -29.52 -9.12
CA SER A 18 -5.93 -28.74 -9.87
C SER A 18 -6.40 -27.32 -10.23
N SER A 19 -7.71 -27.06 -10.23
CA SER A 19 -8.31 -25.74 -10.45
C SER A 19 -8.34 -24.85 -9.20
N CYS A 20 -7.84 -25.32 -8.05
CA CYS A 20 -7.88 -24.59 -6.77
C CYS A 20 -6.65 -23.73 -6.43
N LEU A 21 -5.66 -23.54 -7.31
CA LEU A 21 -4.45 -22.78 -6.97
C LEU A 21 -4.13 -21.59 -7.89
N PRO A 22 -5.04 -20.60 -8.06
CA PRO A 22 -4.72 -19.40 -8.83
C PRO A 22 -3.81 -18.39 -8.10
N PHE A 23 -3.64 -18.50 -6.77
CA PHE A 23 -2.93 -17.50 -5.95
C PHE A 23 -1.45 -17.83 -5.69
N SER A 24 -1.06 -19.11 -5.67
CA SER A 24 0.26 -19.52 -5.18
C SER A 24 1.44 -18.99 -5.99
N LYS A 25 1.27 -18.75 -7.30
CA LYS A 25 2.33 -18.20 -8.16
C LYS A 25 2.50 -16.69 -7.94
N LEU A 26 1.40 -15.93 -7.90
CA LEU A 26 1.45 -14.48 -7.67
C LEU A 26 1.93 -14.17 -6.25
N ASP A 27 1.42 -14.88 -5.23
CA ASP A 27 1.88 -14.76 -3.85
C ASP A 27 3.39 -15.03 -3.74
N LYS A 28 3.88 -16.07 -4.43
CA LYS A 28 5.30 -16.42 -4.43
C LYS A 28 6.14 -15.36 -5.14
N GLU A 29 5.71 -14.87 -6.30
CA GLU A 29 6.45 -13.87 -7.07
C GLU A 29 6.49 -12.51 -6.36
N MET A 30 5.38 -12.09 -5.75
CA MET A 30 5.28 -10.86 -4.95
C MET A 30 6.18 -10.88 -3.71
N ASN A 31 6.30 -12.03 -3.04
CA ASN A 31 7.15 -12.15 -1.85
C ASN A 31 8.62 -12.45 -2.20
N SER A 32 8.92 -12.87 -3.44
CA SER A 32 10.29 -13.14 -3.89
C SER A 32 11.05 -11.89 -4.34
N ASN A 33 10.33 -10.86 -4.80
CA ASN A 33 10.92 -9.61 -5.27
C ASN A 33 10.78 -8.51 -4.21
N LYS A 34 11.79 -7.65 -4.09
CA LYS A 34 11.80 -6.54 -3.13
C LYS A 34 11.67 -5.20 -3.85
N TYR A 35 10.82 -4.32 -3.34
CA TYR A 35 10.48 -3.04 -3.96
C TYR A 35 10.89 -1.86 -3.07
N SER A 36 11.18 -0.72 -3.68
CA SER A 36 11.58 0.51 -2.97
C SER A 36 10.37 1.39 -2.71
N LEU A 37 10.28 1.96 -1.51
CA LEU A 37 9.34 3.03 -1.20
C LEU A 37 10.03 4.36 -1.53
N GLU A 38 10.10 4.72 -2.80
CA GLU A 38 10.69 6.01 -3.18
C GLU A 38 9.72 7.15 -2.87
N TYR A 39 10.15 8.04 -2.00
CA TYR A 39 9.50 9.31 -1.71
C TYR A 39 10.33 10.43 -2.32
N VAL A 40 9.68 11.28 -3.10
CA VAL A 40 10.29 12.48 -3.70
C VAL A 40 9.61 13.70 -3.10
N SER A 41 10.37 14.47 -2.31
CA SER A 41 9.92 15.74 -1.74
C SER A 41 9.67 16.78 -2.83
N ASP A 42 8.42 17.20 -2.99
CA ASP A 42 8.03 18.32 -3.86
C ASP A 42 7.38 19.48 -3.08
N SER A 43 7.35 19.40 -1.74
CA SER A 43 6.95 20.50 -0.88
C SER A 43 7.79 21.75 -1.17
N GLN A 44 7.16 22.92 -1.10
CA GLN A 44 7.87 24.19 -1.28
C GLN A 44 8.90 24.37 -0.15
N ILE A 45 10.17 24.53 -0.54
CA ILE A 45 11.24 24.84 0.42
C ILE A 45 10.96 26.21 1.02
N ARG A 46 10.86 26.29 2.35
CA ARG A 46 10.79 27.57 3.05
C ARG A 46 12.18 28.02 3.47
N TYR A 47 12.71 29.01 2.75
CA TYR A 47 14.02 29.60 3.06
C TYR A 47 13.99 30.54 4.27
N ASN A 48 12.83 31.16 4.54
CA ASN A 48 12.63 32.03 5.69
C ASN A 48 11.70 31.32 6.68
N GLN A 49 12.30 30.64 7.65
CA GLN A 49 11.59 30.07 8.79
C GLN A 49 11.39 31.15 9.86
N GLY A 50 10.24 31.12 10.52
CA GLY A 50 9.88 31.94 11.67
C GLY A 50 10.80 31.71 12.87
N ASP A 51 10.54 32.43 13.94
CA ASP A 51 11.40 32.44 15.14
C ASP A 51 11.05 31.35 16.14
N ILE A 52 9.87 30.72 15.98
CA ILE A 52 9.47 29.61 16.82
C ILE A 52 10.34 28.39 16.54
N ALA A 53 11.08 27.96 17.57
CA ALA A 53 11.74 26.66 17.61
C ALA A 53 10.76 25.58 18.09
N VAL A 54 10.91 24.35 17.61
CA VAL A 54 10.12 23.19 18.02
C VAL A 54 11.06 22.00 18.20
N ARG A 55 10.98 21.35 19.36
CA ARG A 55 11.70 20.11 19.64
C ARG A 55 10.88 18.91 19.20
N LEU A 56 11.43 18.07 18.35
CA LEU A 56 10.79 16.81 17.99
C LEU A 56 11.06 15.78 19.10
N ASP A 57 10.08 15.54 19.97
CA ASP A 57 10.25 14.64 21.12
C ASP A 57 10.25 13.18 20.71
N SER A 58 9.27 12.77 19.89
CA SER A 58 9.17 11.39 19.42
C SER A 58 8.33 11.27 18.16
N ILE A 59 8.73 10.32 17.31
CA ILE A 59 7.91 9.78 16.22
C ILE A 59 7.60 8.33 16.59
N ILE A 60 6.37 8.07 17.02
CA ILE A 60 5.90 6.76 17.47
C ILE A 60 5.30 6.03 16.28
N ILE A 61 5.98 4.97 15.83
CA ILE A 61 5.51 4.09 14.76
C ILE A 61 5.41 2.65 15.32
N PRO A 62 4.21 2.05 15.36
CA PRO A 62 4.04 0.68 15.82
C PRO A 62 4.87 -0.31 14.99
N GLU A 63 5.49 -1.30 15.64
CA GLU A 63 6.25 -2.36 14.93
C GLU A 63 5.37 -3.18 13.97
N ASN A 64 4.07 -3.28 14.28
CA ASN A 64 3.07 -3.99 13.50
C ASN A 64 2.29 -3.09 12.54
N LEU A 65 2.82 -1.90 12.19
CA LEU A 65 2.19 -0.97 11.25
C LEU A 65 1.82 -1.67 9.93
N LEU A 66 2.74 -2.50 9.43
CA LEU A 66 2.51 -3.45 8.34
C LEU A 66 2.67 -4.88 8.85
N LYS A 67 1.91 -5.81 8.29
CA LYS A 67 2.12 -7.24 8.54
C LYS A 67 3.46 -7.68 7.93
N LYS A 68 4.04 -8.76 8.44
CA LYS A 68 5.28 -9.33 7.89
C LYS A 68 5.13 -9.75 6.44
N GLU A 69 4.10 -10.54 6.16
CA GLU A 69 3.86 -11.13 4.85
C GLU A 69 2.74 -10.43 4.11
N THR A 70 2.83 -10.42 2.79
CA THR A 70 1.75 -10.00 1.92
C THR A 70 0.59 -10.99 2.05
N VAL A 71 -0.62 -10.46 2.20
CA VAL A 71 -1.84 -11.27 2.30
C VAL A 71 -2.73 -11.01 1.10
N GLY A 72 -2.93 -12.04 0.28
CA GLY A 72 -3.96 -12.10 -0.75
C GLY A 72 -5.29 -12.62 -0.19
N LYS A 73 -6.40 -12.00 -0.60
CA LYS A 73 -7.76 -12.47 -0.31
C LYS A 73 -8.59 -12.47 -1.58
N THR A 74 -9.24 -13.59 -1.87
CA THR A 74 -10.26 -13.66 -2.93
C THR A 74 -11.51 -12.93 -2.47
N LYS A 75 -11.96 -11.94 -3.24
CA LYS A 75 -13.23 -11.24 -3.00
C LYS A 75 -14.38 -11.75 -3.85
N VAL A 76 -14.08 -12.12 -5.10
CA VAL A 76 -15.09 -12.59 -6.05
C VAL A 76 -14.54 -13.79 -6.79
N TRP A 77 -15.38 -14.80 -6.95
CA TRP A 77 -15.14 -15.96 -7.80
C TRP A 77 -16.41 -16.26 -8.57
N VAL A 78 -16.32 -16.26 -9.90
CA VAL A 78 -17.42 -16.57 -10.80
C VAL A 78 -16.95 -17.64 -11.79
N VAL A 79 -17.77 -18.67 -12.01
CA VAL A 79 -17.59 -19.66 -13.06
C VAL A 79 -18.89 -19.74 -13.85
N ILE A 80 -18.80 -19.57 -15.16
CA ILE A 80 -19.92 -19.71 -16.09
C ILE A 80 -19.67 -20.98 -16.90
N PRO A 81 -20.34 -22.09 -16.54
CA PRO A 81 -20.15 -23.35 -17.25
C PRO A 81 -20.93 -23.35 -18.57
N LEU A 82 -20.23 -23.63 -19.67
CA LEU A 82 -20.81 -23.97 -20.97
C LEU A 82 -20.40 -25.40 -21.34
N ILE A 83 -21.19 -26.05 -22.20
CA ILE A 83 -21.12 -27.50 -22.49
C ILE A 83 -19.70 -27.99 -22.83
N LEU A 84 -18.87 -27.17 -23.48
CA LEU A 84 -17.48 -27.49 -23.83
C LEU A 84 -16.45 -26.47 -23.32
N ILE A 85 -16.91 -25.40 -22.68
CA ILE A 85 -16.09 -24.23 -22.34
C ILE A 85 -16.52 -23.71 -20.97
N ASN A 86 -15.61 -23.55 -20.03
CA ASN A 86 -15.88 -22.82 -18.79
C ASN A 86 -15.21 -21.46 -18.85
N PHE A 87 -15.99 -20.39 -18.70
CA PHE A 87 -15.43 -19.08 -18.37
C PHE A 87 -15.30 -18.96 -16.87
N TRP A 88 -14.19 -18.39 -16.41
CA TRP A 88 -13.98 -18.12 -15.01
C TRP A 88 -13.40 -16.73 -14.82
N PHE A 89 -13.75 -16.11 -13.71
CA PHE A 89 -13.29 -14.79 -13.32
C PHE A 89 -13.05 -14.76 -11.82
N PHE A 90 -11.93 -14.17 -11.42
CA PHE A 90 -11.53 -13.96 -10.05
C PHE A 90 -11.17 -12.49 -9.83
N LYS A 91 -11.61 -11.95 -8.70
CA LYS A 91 -11.11 -10.70 -8.14
C LYS A 91 -10.42 -10.99 -6.81
N GLY A 92 -9.14 -10.66 -6.72
CA GLY A 92 -8.35 -10.65 -5.50
C GLY A 92 -8.14 -9.23 -4.97
N GLU A 93 -7.94 -9.12 -3.67
CA GLU A 93 -7.39 -7.94 -3.00
C GLU A 93 -6.14 -8.37 -2.24
N TYR A 94 -5.05 -7.65 -2.44
CA TYR A 94 -3.77 -7.91 -1.81
C TYR A 94 -3.41 -6.76 -0.88
N THR A 95 -2.94 -7.11 0.31
CA THR A 95 -2.37 -6.17 1.28
C THR A 95 -0.88 -6.47 1.40
N PRO A 96 0.02 -5.57 0.95
CA PRO A 96 1.46 -5.80 1.00
C PRO A 96 1.95 -5.84 2.44
N GLY A 97 2.83 -6.81 2.73
CA GLY A 97 3.56 -6.86 3.99
C GLY A 97 4.89 -6.11 3.90
N TYR A 98 5.52 -5.83 5.05
CA TYR A 98 6.82 -5.14 5.06
C TYR A 98 7.93 -5.94 4.35
N ALA A 99 7.82 -7.28 4.26
CA ALA A 99 8.80 -8.12 3.57
C ALA A 99 8.86 -7.86 2.05
N MET A 100 7.82 -7.26 1.47
CA MET A 100 7.78 -6.84 0.07
C MET A 100 8.73 -5.66 -0.19
N PHE A 101 9.15 -4.91 0.84
CA PHE A 101 10.02 -3.75 0.67
C PHE A 101 11.49 -4.10 0.89
N ASN A 102 12.38 -3.47 0.13
CA ASN A 102 13.83 -3.56 0.31
C ASN A 102 14.36 -2.68 1.46
N GLN A 103 13.48 -1.87 2.05
CA GLN A 103 13.76 -0.88 3.09
C GLN A 103 12.88 -1.13 4.32
N ASN A 104 13.35 -0.66 5.48
CA ASN A 104 12.51 -0.59 6.66
C ASN A 104 11.51 0.56 6.50
N VAL A 105 10.24 0.22 6.27
CA VAL A 105 9.16 1.20 6.03
C VAL A 105 9.02 2.19 7.17
N ASN A 106 9.13 1.76 8.42
CA ASN A 106 9.03 2.65 9.58
C ASN A 106 10.16 3.70 9.55
N ARG A 107 11.39 3.27 9.25
CA ARG A 107 12.54 4.18 9.12
C ARG A 107 12.38 5.16 7.96
N VAL A 108 11.78 4.72 6.85
CA VAL A 108 11.49 5.60 5.71
C VAL A 108 10.47 6.66 6.13
N ILE A 109 9.36 6.27 6.75
CA ILE A 109 8.33 7.21 7.23
C ILE A 109 8.92 8.21 8.24
N GLU A 110 9.69 7.74 9.21
CA GLU A 110 10.36 8.58 10.22
C GLU A 110 11.29 9.60 9.57
N LYS A 111 12.16 9.15 8.66
CA LYS A 111 13.08 10.03 7.93
C LYS A 111 12.30 11.06 7.10
N THR A 112 11.29 10.63 6.36
CA THR A 112 10.51 11.53 5.51
C THR A 112 9.75 12.56 6.33
N LEU A 113 9.17 12.18 7.48
CA LEU A 113 8.56 13.12 8.42
C LEU A 113 9.57 14.20 8.84
N TYR A 114 10.75 13.78 9.29
CA TYR A 114 11.81 14.70 9.73
C TYR A 114 12.27 15.64 8.62
N ASP A 115 12.57 15.09 7.43
CA ASP A 115 13.04 15.84 6.27
C ASP A 115 12.00 16.87 5.83
N GLU A 116 10.71 16.51 5.79
CA GLU A 116 9.63 17.42 5.39
C GLU A 116 9.36 18.53 6.41
N MET A 117 9.40 18.21 7.71
CA MET A 117 9.29 19.23 8.76
C MET A 117 10.42 20.25 8.67
N THR A 118 11.65 19.78 8.46
CA THR A 118 12.82 20.65 8.34
C THR A 118 12.76 21.51 7.06
N ARG A 119 12.25 20.96 5.96
CA ARG A 119 12.21 21.62 4.65
C ARG A 119 11.08 22.63 4.49
N ALA A 120 9.87 22.28 4.95
CA ALA A 120 8.63 23.01 4.63
C ALA A 120 7.94 23.61 5.87
N GLY A 121 8.43 23.29 7.08
CA GLY A 121 7.98 23.91 8.31
C GLY A 121 8.32 25.40 8.34
N HIS A 122 7.37 26.21 8.83
CA HIS A 122 7.63 27.60 9.16
C HIS A 122 8.35 27.75 10.50
N PHE A 123 8.36 26.71 11.33
CA PHE A 123 9.11 26.63 12.57
C PHE A 123 10.50 26.00 12.35
N LYS A 124 11.42 26.23 13.28
CA LYS A 124 12.78 25.64 13.28
C LYS A 124 12.82 24.39 14.16
N ILE A 125 13.36 23.28 13.65
CA ILE A 125 13.63 22.10 14.49
C ILE A 125 14.87 22.37 15.34
N SER A 126 14.75 22.22 16.67
CA SER A 126 15.84 22.47 17.64
C SER A 126 15.76 21.50 18.82
N ASP A 127 16.90 21.06 19.33
CA ASP A 127 16.99 20.18 20.52
C ASP A 127 16.52 20.86 21.81
N SER A 128 16.50 22.21 21.82
CA SER A 128 16.05 23.02 22.95
C SER A 128 14.99 24.00 22.48
N SER A 129 13.75 23.78 22.92
CA SER A 129 12.61 24.67 22.67
C SER A 129 11.59 24.58 23.81
N GLU A 130 10.80 25.66 24.01
CA GLU A 130 9.59 25.63 24.83
C GLU A 130 8.47 24.78 24.21
N TYR A 131 8.46 24.64 22.87
CA TYR A 131 7.50 23.79 22.17
C TYR A 131 8.12 22.43 21.87
N SER A 132 7.35 21.37 22.09
CA SER A 132 7.70 20.04 21.62
C SER A 132 6.58 19.39 20.82
N LEU A 133 6.96 18.50 19.90
CA LEU A 133 6.07 17.81 18.98
C LEU A 133 6.19 16.30 19.18
N VAL A 134 5.04 15.67 19.42
CA VAL A 134 4.90 14.20 19.45
C VAL A 134 4.06 13.79 18.26
N ILE A 135 4.57 12.90 17.43
CA ILE A 135 3.87 12.37 16.24
C ILE A 135 3.66 10.88 16.43
N GLN A 136 2.44 10.40 16.19
CA GLN A 136 2.08 8.99 16.23
C GLN A 136 1.47 8.57 14.90
N VAL A 137 2.11 7.63 14.21
CA VAL A 137 1.56 7.00 13.00
C VAL A 137 0.69 5.82 13.44
N GLU A 138 -0.61 6.04 13.58
CA GLU A 138 -1.55 5.01 14.06
C GLU A 138 -1.84 3.96 13.00
N LYS A 139 -1.78 4.34 11.73
CA LYS A 139 -2.20 3.46 10.63
C LYS A 139 -1.47 3.80 9.34
N PHE A 140 -1.04 2.76 8.61
CA PHE A 140 -0.59 2.84 7.24
C PHE A 140 -1.08 1.57 6.53
N GLU A 141 -2.11 1.72 5.69
CA GLU A 141 -2.69 0.61 4.94
C GLU A 141 -2.51 0.85 3.46
N VAL A 142 -2.11 -0.20 2.75
CA VAL A 142 -2.05 -0.22 1.30
C VAL A 142 -2.79 -1.44 0.83
N ARG A 143 -3.56 -1.32 -0.24
CA ARG A 143 -4.33 -2.39 -0.84
C ARG A 143 -4.23 -2.26 -2.34
N ASN A 144 -4.22 -3.37 -3.04
CA ASN A 144 -4.27 -3.35 -4.49
C ASN A 144 -5.17 -4.49 -4.98
N CYS A 145 -6.00 -4.18 -5.96
CA CYS A 145 -6.87 -5.16 -6.59
C CYS A 145 -6.11 -5.94 -7.66
N TYR A 146 -6.54 -7.17 -7.90
CA TYR A 146 -6.00 -7.99 -8.97
C TYR A 146 -7.15 -8.80 -9.58
N TYR A 147 -7.16 -8.88 -10.89
CA TYR A 147 -8.18 -9.58 -11.64
C TYR A 147 -7.52 -10.71 -12.41
N ARG A 148 -8.14 -11.89 -12.35
CA ARG A 148 -7.73 -13.03 -13.15
C ARG A 148 -8.93 -13.62 -13.86
N GLY A 149 -8.91 -13.57 -15.19
CA GLY A 149 -9.96 -14.14 -16.02
C GLY A 149 -9.39 -15.24 -16.90
N GLY A 150 -10.19 -16.23 -17.23
CA GLY A 150 -9.76 -17.22 -18.21
C GLY A 150 -10.87 -18.12 -18.73
N MET A 151 -10.48 -18.92 -19.71
CA MET A 151 -11.34 -19.89 -20.36
C MET A 151 -10.71 -21.27 -20.24
N THR A 152 -11.50 -22.30 -19.90
CA THR A 152 -11.04 -23.69 -19.89
C THR A 152 -11.83 -24.49 -20.91
N LEU A 153 -11.15 -25.08 -21.89
CA LEU A 153 -11.80 -25.93 -22.88
C LEU A 153 -11.84 -27.39 -22.37
N LEU A 154 -13.05 -27.95 -22.25
CA LEU A 154 -13.26 -29.34 -21.85
C LEU A 154 -13.32 -30.23 -23.09
N ALA A 155 -12.19 -30.37 -23.81
CA ALA A 155 -12.05 -31.38 -24.86
C ALA A 155 -11.10 -32.49 -24.40
N LYS A 156 -11.51 -33.76 -24.61
CA LYS A 156 -11.04 -35.02 -24.01
C LYS A 156 -9.53 -35.25 -23.79
N PHE A 157 -8.61 -34.46 -24.35
CA PHE A 157 -7.17 -34.64 -24.16
C PHE A 157 -6.35 -33.34 -24.12
N TRP A 158 -6.99 -32.17 -24.17
CA TRP A 158 -6.32 -30.86 -24.19
C TRP A 158 -7.02 -29.92 -23.21
N THR A 159 -6.41 -29.70 -22.04
CA THR A 159 -6.73 -28.56 -21.19
C THR A 159 -5.94 -27.36 -21.72
N GLY A 160 -6.52 -26.66 -22.70
CA GLY A 160 -6.04 -25.36 -23.14
C GLY A 160 -6.86 -24.27 -22.45
N GLY A 161 -6.18 -23.32 -21.82
CA GLY A 161 -6.81 -22.15 -21.25
C GLY A 161 -5.90 -20.95 -21.32
N PHE A 162 -6.50 -19.79 -21.58
CA PHE A 162 -5.83 -18.52 -21.50
C PHE A 162 -6.22 -17.89 -20.16
N SER A 163 -5.24 -17.38 -19.42
CA SER A 163 -5.48 -16.57 -18.23
C SER A 163 -4.81 -15.23 -18.38
N GLU A 164 -5.59 -14.16 -18.22
CA GLU A 164 -5.08 -12.80 -18.15
C GLU A 164 -5.05 -12.35 -16.70
N ASP A 165 -3.90 -11.81 -16.33
CA ASP A 165 -3.63 -11.20 -15.05
C ASP A 165 -3.70 -9.68 -15.26
N VAL A 166 -4.70 -9.03 -14.68
CA VAL A 166 -4.88 -7.59 -14.81
C VAL A 166 -4.68 -6.95 -13.43
N PRO A 167 -3.65 -6.10 -13.26
CA PRO A 167 -3.49 -5.30 -12.05
C PRO A 167 -4.70 -4.38 -11.88
N GLY A 168 -5.01 -4.00 -10.65
CA GLY A 168 -6.10 -3.08 -10.37
C GLY A 168 -5.60 -1.80 -9.71
N GLU A 169 -6.55 -0.99 -9.27
CA GLU A 169 -6.28 0.25 -8.56
C GLU A 169 -5.51 0.02 -7.25
N GLY A 170 -4.48 0.83 -7.04
CA GLY A 170 -3.76 0.91 -5.78
C GLY A 170 -4.47 1.86 -4.83
N ASN A 171 -4.85 1.39 -3.65
CA ASN A 171 -5.50 2.17 -2.60
C ASN A 171 -4.57 2.28 -1.41
N SER A 172 -4.37 3.48 -0.87
CA SER A 172 -3.55 3.72 0.30
C SER A 172 -4.27 4.62 1.29
N GLY A 173 -4.02 4.42 2.58
CA GLY A 173 -4.57 5.23 3.66
C GLY A 173 -3.61 5.34 4.82
N MET A 174 -3.53 6.52 5.44
CA MET A 174 -2.65 6.78 6.56
C MET A 174 -3.39 7.61 7.61
N LYS A 175 -3.10 7.33 8.88
CA LYS A 175 -3.62 8.06 10.02
C LYS A 175 -2.46 8.51 10.89
N ILE A 176 -2.30 9.82 11.03
CA ILE A 176 -1.27 10.44 11.85
C ILE A 176 -1.98 11.25 12.93
N LYS A 177 -1.68 10.97 14.19
CA LYS A 177 -2.04 11.84 15.31
C LYS A 177 -0.80 12.62 15.72
N TYR A 178 -0.94 13.89 16.04
CA TYR A 178 0.15 14.65 16.65
C TYR A 178 -0.36 15.56 17.75
N THR A 179 0.56 15.90 18.64
CA THR A 179 0.35 16.79 19.77
C THR A 179 1.52 17.75 19.85
N VAL A 180 1.22 19.05 19.91
CA VAL A 180 2.15 20.12 20.26
C VAL A 180 2.01 20.40 21.74
N LEU A 181 3.12 20.32 22.46
CA LEU A 181 3.23 20.66 23.87
C LEU A 181 3.98 21.99 23.99
N LYS A 182 3.57 22.86 24.92
CA LYS A 182 4.36 24.01 25.39
C LYS A 182 4.73 23.79 26.85
N ASN A 183 6.02 23.71 27.15
CA ASN A 183 6.54 23.41 28.49
C ASN A 183 5.86 22.16 29.12
N GLY A 184 5.62 21.14 28.29
CA GLY A 184 4.98 19.88 28.68
C GLY A 184 3.45 19.89 28.73
N GLN A 185 2.77 21.02 28.47
CA GLN A 185 1.31 21.09 28.41
C GLN A 185 0.81 21.07 26.97
N GLU A 186 -0.23 20.27 26.68
CA GLU A 186 -0.85 20.24 25.37
C GLU A 186 -1.47 21.60 25.02
N VAL A 187 -1.02 22.17 23.90
CA VAL A 187 -1.51 23.46 23.37
C VAL A 187 -2.16 23.32 22.00
N HIS A 188 -1.90 22.23 21.29
CA HIS A 188 -2.54 21.90 20.02
C HIS A 188 -2.45 20.40 19.76
N SER A 189 -3.47 19.82 19.13
CA SER A 189 -3.43 18.45 18.67
C SER A 189 -4.40 18.26 17.51
N ASN A 190 -4.07 17.33 16.61
CA ASN A 190 -4.96 16.98 15.51
C ASN A 190 -4.72 15.53 15.04
N ILE A 191 -5.68 15.03 14.27
CA ILE A 191 -5.62 13.73 13.60
C ILE A 191 -5.76 13.94 12.09
N ILE A 192 -4.68 13.68 11.38
CA ILE A 192 -4.66 13.67 9.92
C ILE A 192 -5.09 12.29 9.42
N ASN A 193 -6.17 12.27 8.65
CA ASN A 193 -6.60 11.10 7.90
C ASN A 193 -6.43 11.36 6.40
N SER A 194 -5.73 10.46 5.72
CA SER A 194 -5.50 10.51 4.29
C SER A 194 -5.94 9.21 3.63
N LYS A 195 -6.46 9.34 2.42
CA LYS A 195 -6.74 8.25 1.51
C LYS A 195 -6.33 8.70 0.12
N ASN A 196 -5.72 7.80 -0.63
CA ASN A 196 -5.35 8.02 -2.01
C ASN A 196 -5.67 6.76 -2.83
N THR A 197 -6.15 6.96 -4.04
CA THR A 197 -6.39 5.89 -5.01
C THR A 197 -5.63 6.23 -6.28
N VAL A 198 -4.74 5.33 -6.68
CA VAL A 198 -3.97 5.42 -7.91
C VAL A 198 -4.71 4.56 -8.93
N PRO A 199 -5.09 5.14 -10.09
CA PRO A 199 -5.70 4.38 -11.17
C PRO A 199 -4.72 3.30 -11.64
N ASP A 200 -5.24 2.29 -12.30
CA ASP A 200 -4.40 1.24 -12.86
C ASP A 200 -3.38 1.83 -13.84
N LEU A 201 -2.09 1.68 -13.55
CA LEU A 201 -0.98 2.09 -14.44
C LEU A 201 -0.79 1.06 -15.56
N MET A 202 -1.87 0.70 -16.27
CA MET A 202 -1.77 0.04 -17.57
C MET A 202 -1.20 1.04 -18.57
N ASN A 203 0.11 1.23 -18.51
CA ASN A 203 0.86 1.84 -19.60
C ASN A 203 0.80 0.86 -20.79
N GLU A 204 0.38 1.34 -21.94
CA GLU A 204 0.36 0.58 -23.21
C GLU A 204 1.74 -0.01 -23.55
N ASP A 205 2.82 0.56 -22.98
CA ASP A 205 4.22 0.14 -23.16
C ASP A 205 4.73 -0.92 -22.17
N PHE A 206 3.97 -1.24 -21.11
CA PHE A 206 4.39 -2.31 -20.20
C PHE A 206 4.01 -3.66 -20.81
N GLU A 207 5.01 -4.48 -21.10
CA GLU A 207 4.78 -5.87 -21.48
C GLU A 207 3.84 -6.55 -20.47
N ILE A 208 2.67 -6.98 -20.98
CA ILE A 208 1.67 -7.79 -20.28
C ILE A 208 2.29 -9.08 -19.67
N SER A 209 3.54 -9.40 -20.03
CA SER A 209 4.30 -10.55 -19.55
C SER A 209 4.61 -10.53 -18.04
N LYS A 210 4.49 -9.38 -17.33
CA LYS A 210 4.87 -9.25 -15.91
C LYS A 210 3.87 -8.43 -15.06
N PRO A 211 2.63 -8.92 -14.88
CA PRO A 211 1.56 -8.26 -14.12
C PRO A 211 1.94 -7.95 -12.65
N TYR A 212 2.80 -8.77 -12.05
CA TYR A 212 3.29 -8.57 -10.68
C TYR A 212 4.16 -7.31 -10.51
N LEU A 213 4.85 -6.85 -11.56
CA LEU A 213 5.63 -5.61 -11.53
C LEU A 213 4.73 -4.39 -11.51
N ILE A 214 3.68 -4.38 -12.35
CA ILE A 214 2.68 -3.31 -12.37
C ILE A 214 1.98 -3.24 -11.01
N PHE A 215 1.61 -4.40 -10.45
CA PHE A 215 1.04 -4.48 -9.12
C PHE A 215 1.92 -3.80 -8.06
N ALA A 216 3.21 -4.14 -8.04
CA ALA A 216 4.12 -3.62 -7.04
C ALA A 216 4.40 -2.12 -7.22
N ASN A 217 4.46 -1.66 -8.47
CA ASN A 217 4.55 -0.24 -8.78
C ASN A 217 3.30 0.51 -8.29
N ASN A 218 2.09 0.02 -8.56
CA ASN A 218 0.84 0.63 -8.07
C ASN A 218 0.84 0.73 -6.54
N VAL A 219 1.32 -0.31 -5.84
CA VAL A 219 1.49 -0.30 -4.38
C VAL A 219 2.47 0.79 -3.94
N ALA A 220 3.67 0.82 -4.54
CA ALA A 220 4.71 1.79 -4.17
C ALA A 220 4.26 3.23 -4.44
N VAL A 221 3.64 3.48 -5.60
CA VAL A 221 3.12 4.79 -5.99
C VAL A 221 1.97 5.22 -5.07
N ALA A 222 0.99 4.35 -4.81
CA ALA A 222 -0.12 4.68 -3.91
C ALA A 222 0.37 4.97 -2.49
N SER A 223 1.33 4.20 -2.01
CA SER A 223 1.98 4.39 -0.72
C SER A 223 2.69 5.74 -0.63
N SER A 224 3.54 6.03 -1.61
CA SER A 224 4.36 7.26 -1.68
C SER A 224 3.48 8.51 -1.80
N GLN A 225 2.49 8.49 -2.69
CA GLN A 225 1.55 9.61 -2.85
C GLN A 225 0.72 9.86 -1.60
N ASN A 226 0.29 8.81 -0.90
CA ASN A 226 -0.48 8.98 0.33
C ASN A 226 0.40 9.46 1.50
N LEU A 227 1.65 9.01 1.58
CA LEU A 227 2.63 9.55 2.53
C LEU A 227 2.78 11.06 2.29
N LYS A 228 3.05 11.47 1.05
CA LYS A 228 3.11 12.88 0.64
C LYS A 228 1.87 13.68 1.02
N LEU A 229 0.67 13.17 0.71
CA LEU A 229 -0.58 13.84 1.04
C LEU A 229 -0.78 13.99 2.55
N SER A 230 -0.36 13.01 3.34
CA SER A 230 -0.46 13.05 4.81
C SER A 230 0.51 14.07 5.40
N LEU A 231 1.75 14.10 4.90
CA LEU A 231 2.78 15.03 5.32
C LEU A 231 2.43 16.47 4.94
N GLY A 232 1.94 16.69 3.73
CA GLY A 232 1.48 18.02 3.30
C GLY A 232 0.42 18.58 4.24
N LYS A 233 -0.59 17.78 4.59
CA LYS A 233 -1.64 18.18 5.56
C LYS A 233 -1.10 18.44 6.96
N LEU A 234 -0.17 17.60 7.44
CA LEU A 234 0.47 17.78 8.73
C LEU A 234 1.24 19.12 8.79
N ILE A 235 2.07 19.39 7.78
CA ILE A 235 2.87 20.61 7.71
C ILE A 235 1.99 21.84 7.54
N GLU A 236 0.93 21.77 6.74
CA GLU A 236 -0.02 22.87 6.57
C GLU A 236 -0.70 23.25 7.88
N ASP A 237 -1.17 22.26 8.65
CA ASP A 237 -1.81 22.51 9.94
C ASP A 237 -0.82 23.07 10.97
N LEU A 238 0.36 22.46 11.10
CA LEU A 238 1.41 22.96 12.01
C LEU A 238 1.82 24.39 11.65
N ASN A 239 2.01 24.69 10.37
CA ASN A 239 2.34 26.04 9.91
C ASN A 239 1.22 27.02 10.26
N SER A 240 -0.04 26.66 9.99
CA SER A 240 -1.19 27.50 10.35
C SER A 240 -1.24 27.80 11.85
N TYR A 241 -0.97 26.82 12.70
CA TYR A 241 -0.90 27.00 14.15
C TYR A 241 0.22 27.96 14.56
N PHE A 242 1.45 27.75 14.09
CA PHE A 242 2.59 28.59 14.48
C PHE A 242 2.52 30.00 13.88
N ASP A 243 2.01 30.15 12.65
CA ASP A 243 1.75 31.47 12.03
C ASP A 243 0.79 32.31 12.86
N GLN A 244 -0.23 31.68 13.47
CA GLN A 244 -1.20 32.38 14.32
C GLN A 244 -0.58 32.83 15.65
N LEU A 245 0.43 32.12 16.15
CA LEU A 245 1.14 32.50 17.37
C LEU A 245 2.07 33.69 17.13
N GLU A 246 2.75 33.75 15.99
CA GLU A 246 3.67 34.86 15.66
C GLU A 246 2.95 36.18 15.34
N ARG A 247 1.66 36.12 14.98
CA ARG A 247 0.83 37.31 14.72
C ARG A 247 0.20 37.93 15.97
N LYS A 248 0.34 37.29 17.13
CA LYS A 248 -0.23 37.74 18.42
C LYS A 248 0.84 38.36 19.30
#